data_AF-A0A0C2J039-F1
#
_entry.id   AF-A0A0C2J039-F1
#
_cell.length_a   1.000
_cell.length_b   1.000
_cell.length_c   1.000
_cell.angle_alpha   90.00
_cell.angle_beta   90.00
_cell.angle_gamma   90.00
#
_symmetry.space_group_name_H-M   'P 1'
#
loop_
_entity.id
_entity.type
_entity.pdbx_description
1 polymer ?
#
loop_
_entity_poly.entity_id
_entity_poly.type
_entity_poly.pdbx_seq_one_letter_code
_entity_poly.pdbx_strand_id
1 'polypeptide(L)'
;MKRWVSLHDLILSNAGALSKIKGFFKYVKKGVDDGVTYAFSNVNEQDEYFENQMQNIQTFINGLKEVTQHADSMTRAQKALASVIIKLSCQYKSYSLVEYTPLYRIISSLANYYDGVRKIESRISSDEDLKLTDTLKFHLSNLEASKELLIRRIKCYVAQENSLKALNKAKSKNENIPIAEDHYQQCIKKCTDISSSAKAEIEKENRERVIDLKKNLISYAELQILHMKVDLPIIQGSYKRYNRYSRKNHNRRIYR
;
A
#
# COMPACT_ATOMS: atom_id res chain seq x y z
N MET A 1 4.55 -29.07 6.53
CA MET A 1 4.37 -28.47 5.19
C MET A 1 3.17 -27.53 5.29
N LYS A 2 3.41 -26.23 5.48
CA LYS A 2 2.37 -25.24 5.83
C LYS A 2 1.59 -24.87 4.55
N ARG A 3 0.27 -25.00 4.63
CA ARG A 3 -0.70 -24.76 3.55
C ARG A 3 -0.71 -23.26 3.24
N TRP A 4 -0.42 -22.89 2.01
CA TRP A 4 -0.63 -21.54 1.49
C TRP A 4 -2.12 -21.25 1.55
N VAL A 5 -2.53 -20.39 2.49
CA VAL A 5 -3.88 -19.84 2.52
C VAL A 5 -3.98 -18.92 1.31
N SER A 6 -4.87 -19.25 0.38
CA SER A 6 -5.10 -18.44 -0.81
C SER A 6 -5.69 -17.11 -0.40
N LEU A 7 -5.29 -16.00 -1.05
CA LEU A 7 -5.91 -14.67 -0.90
C LEU A 7 -7.44 -14.71 -1.02
N HIS A 8 -7.96 -15.69 -1.77
CA HIS A 8 -9.38 -15.99 -1.90
C HIS A 8 -10.04 -16.43 -0.57
N ASP A 9 -9.34 -17.21 0.25
CA ASP A 9 -9.85 -17.71 1.54
C ASP A 9 -9.87 -16.61 2.61
N LEU A 10 -8.97 -15.63 2.51
CA LEU A 10 -8.96 -14.45 3.38
C LEU A 10 -10.15 -13.51 3.08
N ILE A 11 -10.51 -13.40 1.79
CA ILE A 11 -11.64 -12.59 1.30
C ILE A 11 -12.97 -13.25 1.70
N LEU A 12 -13.08 -14.58 1.60
CA LEU A 12 -14.28 -15.32 1.98
C LEU A 12 -14.49 -15.43 3.50
N SER A 13 -13.42 -15.52 4.29
CA SER A 13 -13.53 -15.51 5.76
C SER A 13 -14.07 -14.17 6.30
N ASN A 14 -13.91 -13.07 5.54
CA ASN A 14 -14.42 -11.76 5.91
C ASN A 14 -15.89 -11.53 5.47
N ALA A 15 -16.42 -12.36 4.57
CA ALA A 15 -17.82 -12.34 4.17
C ALA A 15 -18.76 -12.88 5.27
N GLY A 16 -18.25 -13.74 6.17
CA GLY A 16 -18.99 -14.25 7.33
C GLY A 16 -19.16 -13.27 8.49
N ALA A 17 -18.57 -12.07 8.41
CA ALA A 17 -18.65 -11.04 9.45
C ALA A 17 -19.76 -10.00 9.23
N LEU A 18 -20.68 -10.24 8.28
CA LEU A 18 -21.77 -9.33 7.92
C LEU A 18 -22.96 -9.32 8.89
N SER A 19 -22.87 -9.95 10.08
CA SER A 19 -23.98 -10.05 11.04
C SER A 19 -23.92 -9.06 12.22
N LYS A 20 -23.14 -7.98 12.16
CA LYS A 20 -23.09 -6.96 13.23
C LYS A 20 -23.19 -5.53 12.70
N ILE A 21 -24.34 -5.22 12.11
CA ILE A 21 -24.68 -3.91 11.51
C ILE A 21 -24.96 -2.79 12.54
N LYS A 22 -25.01 -3.07 13.84
CA LYS A 22 -25.38 -2.06 14.86
C LYS A 22 -24.25 -1.24 15.50
N GLY A 23 -23.00 -1.34 15.03
CA GLY A 23 -21.82 -0.83 15.75
C GLY A 23 -20.90 0.17 15.04
N PHE A 24 -21.18 0.55 13.79
CA PHE A 24 -20.14 1.03 12.89
C PHE A 24 -19.65 2.47 13.14
N PHE A 25 -20.49 3.34 13.68
CA PHE A 25 -20.10 4.73 13.99
C PHE A 25 -19.05 4.87 15.11
N LYS A 26 -18.72 3.78 15.83
CA LYS A 26 -17.70 3.79 16.87
C LYS A 26 -16.27 3.86 16.32
N TYR A 27 -16.03 3.55 15.04
CA TYR A 27 -14.68 3.52 14.44
C TYR A 27 -14.26 4.84 13.75
N VAL A 28 -15.22 5.71 13.41
CA VAL A 28 -14.96 7.10 12.96
C VAL A 28 -14.45 7.98 14.11
N LYS A 29 -14.62 7.51 15.35
CA LYS A 29 -14.28 8.14 16.63
C LYS A 29 -12.79 8.47 16.85
N LYS A 30 -11.89 8.12 15.91
CA LYS A 30 -10.43 8.25 16.14
C LYS A 30 -9.65 9.02 15.08
N GLY A 31 -10.30 9.72 14.14
CA GLY A 31 -9.56 10.43 13.09
C GLY A 31 -10.24 11.64 12.44
N VAL A 32 -11.40 12.09 12.93
CA VAL A 32 -12.07 13.28 12.41
C VAL A 32 -12.45 14.18 13.57
N ASP A 33 -12.19 15.47 13.40
CA ASP A 33 -12.55 16.59 14.27
C ASP A 33 -13.89 16.35 15.01
N ASP A 34 -13.86 16.54 16.33
CA ASP A 34 -14.88 16.08 17.28
C ASP A 34 -16.30 16.57 16.95
N GLY A 35 -16.45 17.65 16.19
CA GLY A 35 -17.75 18.17 15.74
C GLY A 35 -18.50 17.30 14.74
N VAL A 36 -17.80 16.51 13.91
CA VAL A 36 -18.47 15.64 12.92
C VAL A 36 -18.99 14.35 13.59
N THR A 37 -18.23 13.84 14.57
CA THR A 37 -18.52 12.63 15.37
C THR A 37 -19.87 12.68 16.11
N TYR A 38 -20.27 13.84 16.62
CA TYR A 38 -21.58 14.03 17.29
C TYR A 38 -22.76 14.14 16.31
N ALA A 39 -22.53 14.58 15.06
CA ALA A 39 -23.57 14.61 14.04
C ALA A 39 -23.85 13.21 13.46
N PHE A 40 -22.88 12.29 13.51
CA PHE A 40 -22.99 10.94 12.97
C PHE A 40 -23.79 9.95 13.84
N SER A 41 -23.86 10.12 15.16
CA SER A 41 -24.47 9.10 16.05
C SER A 41 -26.00 9.09 16.07
N ASN A 42 -26.65 10.12 15.54
CA ASN A 42 -28.11 10.27 15.56
C ASN A 42 -28.76 10.14 14.17
N VAL A 43 -27.96 9.93 13.13
CA VAL A 43 -28.43 9.80 11.76
C VAL A 43 -28.42 8.31 11.41
N ASN A 44 -29.60 7.68 11.39
CA ASN A 44 -29.76 6.40 10.71
C ASN A 44 -29.64 6.69 9.21
N GLU A 45 -28.47 6.46 8.63
CA GLU A 45 -28.30 6.52 7.19
C GLU A 45 -29.16 5.39 6.60
N GLN A 46 -30.29 5.74 5.99
CA GLN A 46 -31.22 4.76 5.40
C GLN A 46 -30.65 4.11 4.13
N ASP A 47 -29.41 4.44 3.78
CA ASP A 47 -28.77 4.07 2.53
C ASP A 47 -27.64 3.07 2.79
N GLU A 48 -28.06 1.79 2.92
CA GLU A 48 -27.20 0.63 3.17
C GLU A 48 -26.01 0.55 2.21
N TYR A 49 -26.15 1.06 0.98
CA TYR A 49 -25.07 1.08 0.01
C TYR A 49 -23.89 1.94 0.49
N PHE A 50 -24.12 3.18 0.94
CA PHE A 50 -23.03 4.07 1.32
C PHE A 50 -22.39 3.70 2.65
N GLU A 51 -23.17 3.14 3.60
CA GLU A 51 -22.60 2.57 4.82
C GLU A 51 -21.63 1.43 4.49
N ASN A 52 -22.06 0.50 3.63
CA ASN A 52 -21.20 -0.59 3.16
C ASN A 52 -19.97 -0.07 2.40
N GLN A 53 -20.10 0.94 1.55
CA GLN A 53 -18.95 1.53 0.84
C GLN A 53 -17.97 2.21 1.80
N MET A 54 -18.45 2.93 2.81
CA MET A 54 -17.59 3.55 3.83
C MET A 54 -16.79 2.48 4.57
N GLN A 55 -17.46 1.39 4.99
CA GLN A 55 -16.80 0.26 5.63
C GLN A 55 -15.73 -0.36 4.73
N ASN A 56 -16.08 -0.66 3.48
CA ASN A 56 -15.17 -1.27 2.52
C ASN A 56 -13.93 -0.39 2.31
N ILE A 57 -14.13 0.89 2.01
CA ILE A 57 -13.04 1.86 1.81
C ILE A 57 -12.15 1.94 3.05
N GLN A 58 -12.73 1.99 4.26
CA GLN A 58 -11.94 2.06 5.49
C GLN A 58 -11.13 0.78 5.72
N THR A 59 -11.67 -0.39 5.43
CA THR A 59 -10.95 -1.66 5.49
C THR A 59 -9.80 -1.69 4.49
N PHE A 60 -10.02 -1.23 3.25
CA PHE A 60 -8.97 -1.14 2.24
C PHE A 60 -7.87 -0.14 2.63
N ILE A 61 -8.22 1.03 3.16
CA ILE A 61 -7.24 2.01 3.67
C ILE A 61 -6.34 1.37 4.72
N ASN A 62 -6.91 0.64 5.67
CA ASN A 62 -6.13 0.01 6.74
C ASN A 62 -5.16 -1.04 6.18
N GLY A 63 -5.66 -1.96 5.34
CA GLY A 63 -4.82 -2.97 4.71
C GLY A 63 -3.73 -2.36 3.82
N LEU A 64 -4.07 -1.32 3.05
CA LEU A 64 -3.11 -0.67 2.16
C LEU A 64 -2.05 0.12 2.94
N LYS A 65 -2.40 0.73 4.08
CA LYS A 65 -1.43 1.34 5.01
C LYS A 65 -0.42 0.33 5.52
N GLU A 66 -0.88 -0.84 5.98
CA GLU A 66 0.01 -1.91 6.45
C GLU A 66 0.95 -2.39 5.33
N VAL A 67 0.41 -2.69 4.15
CA VAL A 67 1.22 -3.15 3.01
C VAL A 67 2.22 -2.07 2.55
N THR A 68 1.83 -0.80 2.54
CA THR A 68 2.72 0.31 2.21
C THR A 68 3.88 0.42 3.22
N GLN A 69 3.59 0.28 4.52
CA GLN A 69 4.63 0.29 5.57
C GLN A 69 5.61 -0.88 5.42
N HIS A 70 5.11 -2.05 5.04
CA HIS A 70 5.97 -3.20 4.74
C HIS A 70 6.85 -2.95 3.51
N ALA A 71 6.30 -2.38 2.43
CA ALA A 71 7.07 -2.03 1.24
C ALA A 71 8.16 -0.98 1.52
N ASP A 72 7.84 0.07 2.29
CA ASP A 72 8.81 1.07 2.76
C ASP A 72 9.93 0.43 3.61
N SER A 73 9.57 -0.53 4.46
CA SER A 73 10.53 -1.22 5.33
C SER A 73 11.45 -2.16 4.54
N MET A 74 10.91 -2.89 3.56
CA MET A 74 11.68 -3.70 2.62
C MET A 74 12.68 -2.85 1.85
N THR A 75 12.23 -1.74 1.27
CA THR A 75 13.08 -0.81 0.53
C THR A 75 14.21 -0.25 1.41
N ARG A 76 13.91 0.13 2.65
CA ARG A 76 14.93 0.58 3.61
C ARG A 76 15.95 -0.51 3.94
N ALA A 77 15.49 -1.75 4.13
CA ALA A 77 16.38 -2.89 4.40
C ALA A 77 17.33 -3.16 3.23
N GLN A 78 16.84 -3.08 1.98
CA GLN A 78 17.69 -3.23 0.79
C GLN A 78 18.72 -2.10 0.66
N LYS A 79 18.33 -0.83 0.91
CA LYS A 79 19.29 0.29 0.95
C LYS A 79 20.36 0.06 2.01
N ALA A 80 19.98 -0.43 3.19
CA ALA A 80 20.92 -0.78 4.25
C ALA A 80 21.85 -1.94 3.84
N LEU A 81 21.32 -2.98 3.19
CA LEU A 81 22.10 -4.10 2.68
C LEU A 81 23.14 -3.63 1.65
N ALA A 82 22.74 -2.81 0.67
CA ALA A 82 23.68 -2.22 -0.29
C ALA A 82 24.78 -1.40 0.40
N SER A 83 24.45 -0.67 1.48
CA SER A 83 25.41 0.08 2.30
C SER A 83 26.38 -0.81 3.08
N VAL A 84 25.97 -2.01 3.50
CA VAL A 84 26.89 -2.99 4.11
C VAL A 84 27.79 -3.62 3.05
N ILE A 85 27.24 -3.97 1.88
CA ILE A 85 27.99 -4.64 0.81
C ILE A 85 29.09 -3.73 0.26
N ILE A 86 28.86 -2.43 0.10
CA ILE A 86 29.93 -1.50 -0.28
C ILE A 86 31.07 -1.49 0.74
N LYS A 87 30.77 -1.52 2.04
CA LYS A 87 31.79 -1.53 3.09
C LYS A 87 32.62 -2.81 3.00
N LEU A 88 31.99 -3.96 2.81
CA LEU A 88 32.67 -5.23 2.58
C LEU A 88 33.58 -5.16 1.34
N SER A 89 33.06 -4.68 0.22
CA SER A 89 33.84 -4.51 -1.01
C SER A 89 35.11 -3.68 -0.77
N CYS A 90 34.97 -2.52 -0.11
CA CYS A 90 36.09 -1.66 0.23
C CYS A 90 37.10 -2.36 1.15
N GLN A 91 36.64 -3.09 2.18
CA GLN A 91 37.51 -3.82 3.09
C GLN A 91 38.30 -4.92 2.37
N TYR A 92 37.63 -5.74 1.55
CA TYR A 92 38.32 -6.76 0.75
C TYR A 92 39.32 -6.11 -0.22
N LYS A 93 38.98 -4.96 -0.81
CA LYS A 93 39.92 -4.22 -1.65
C LYS A 93 41.17 -3.80 -0.86
N SER A 94 41.01 -3.24 0.33
CA SER A 94 42.12 -2.88 1.22
C SER A 94 42.96 -4.10 1.62
N TYR A 95 42.33 -5.22 2.00
CA TYR A 95 43.04 -6.46 2.32
C TYR A 95 43.86 -6.98 1.14
N SER A 96 43.35 -6.85 -0.09
CA SER A 96 44.09 -7.30 -1.28
C SER A 96 45.38 -6.52 -1.54
N LEU A 97 45.50 -5.29 -1.01
CA LEU A 97 46.69 -4.44 -1.17
C LEU A 97 47.81 -4.81 -0.19
N VAL A 98 47.47 -5.36 0.97
CA VAL A 98 48.44 -5.76 2.02
C VAL A 98 48.76 -7.26 2.00
N GLU A 99 48.05 -8.04 1.20
CA GLU A 99 48.24 -9.48 1.08
C GLU A 99 49.37 -9.81 0.09
N TYR A 100 50.50 -10.32 0.60
CA TYR A 100 51.67 -10.65 -0.21
C TYR A 100 51.70 -12.11 -0.70
N THR A 101 50.74 -12.95 -0.30
CA THR A 101 50.62 -14.34 -0.77
C THR A 101 49.68 -14.44 -1.97
N PRO A 102 49.66 -15.57 -2.72
CA PRO A 102 48.69 -15.79 -3.80
C PRO A 102 47.20 -15.66 -3.41
N LEU A 103 46.88 -15.55 -2.12
CA LEU A 103 45.56 -15.27 -1.59
C LEU A 103 45.00 -13.91 -2.07
N TYR A 104 45.86 -12.94 -2.39
CA TYR A 104 45.45 -11.60 -2.89
C TYR A 104 44.48 -11.69 -4.08
N ARG A 105 44.64 -12.71 -4.94
CA ARG A 105 43.78 -12.93 -6.12
C ARG A 105 42.35 -13.33 -5.75
N ILE A 106 42.17 -14.11 -4.68
CA ILE A 106 40.82 -14.44 -4.19
C ILE A 106 40.21 -13.21 -3.53
N ILE A 107 40.97 -12.55 -2.66
CA ILE A 107 40.50 -11.38 -1.92
C ILE A 107 40.07 -10.27 -2.89
N SER A 108 40.87 -9.99 -3.93
CA SER A 108 40.51 -9.07 -5.00
C SER A 108 39.28 -9.54 -5.80
N SER A 109 39.15 -10.85 -6.05
CA SER A 109 37.95 -11.40 -6.68
C SER A 109 36.70 -11.26 -5.81
N LEU A 110 36.81 -11.33 -4.48
CA LEU A 110 35.71 -11.10 -3.55
C LEU A 110 35.31 -9.62 -3.51
N ALA A 111 36.28 -8.71 -3.53
CA ALA A 111 36.00 -7.27 -3.66
C ALA A 111 35.16 -6.99 -4.92
N ASN A 112 35.60 -7.49 -6.08
CA ASN A 112 34.87 -7.32 -7.35
C ASN A 112 33.48 -7.96 -7.33
N TYR A 113 33.29 -9.08 -6.62
CA TYR A 113 31.99 -9.70 -6.44
C TYR A 113 31.05 -8.79 -5.64
N TYR A 114 31.48 -8.31 -4.47
CA TYR A 114 30.67 -7.43 -3.64
C TYR A 114 30.37 -6.09 -4.33
N ASP A 115 31.31 -5.52 -5.09
CA ASP A 115 31.05 -4.36 -5.95
C ASP A 115 29.95 -4.63 -6.99
N GLY A 116 29.94 -5.81 -7.59
CA GLY A 116 28.89 -6.25 -8.52
C GLY A 116 27.53 -6.38 -7.84
N VAL A 117 27.46 -7.12 -6.73
CA VAL A 117 26.22 -7.34 -5.97
C VAL A 117 25.64 -6.02 -5.47
N ARG A 118 26.46 -5.13 -4.92
CA ARG A 118 26.02 -3.81 -4.42
C ARG A 118 25.28 -3.00 -5.48
N LYS A 119 25.78 -3.00 -6.72
CA LYS A 119 25.15 -2.26 -7.83
C LYS A 119 23.77 -2.82 -8.15
N ILE A 120 23.63 -4.16 -8.10
CA ILE A 120 22.33 -4.79 -8.33
C ILE A 120 21.38 -4.48 -7.18
N GLU A 121 21.79 -4.69 -5.92
CA GLU A 121 20.98 -4.38 -4.73
C GLU A 121 20.51 -2.91 -4.70
N SER A 122 21.37 -1.98 -5.10
CA SER A 122 21.00 -0.55 -5.19
C SER A 122 19.94 -0.30 -6.27
N ARG A 123 20.02 -1.02 -7.40
CA ARG A 123 19.04 -0.94 -8.47
C ARG A 123 17.73 -1.60 -8.08
N ILE A 124 17.76 -2.80 -7.48
CA ILE A 124 16.59 -3.50 -6.95
C ILE A 124 15.81 -2.57 -6.05
N SER A 125 16.48 -1.97 -5.06
CA SER A 125 15.83 -1.06 -4.14
C SER A 125 15.16 0.13 -4.82
N SER A 126 15.80 0.72 -5.83
CA SER A 126 15.25 1.87 -6.55
C SER A 126 14.05 1.48 -7.42
N ASP A 127 14.15 0.34 -8.11
CA ASP A 127 13.07 -0.17 -8.95
C ASP A 127 11.86 -0.58 -8.11
N GLU A 128 12.07 -1.17 -6.93
CA GLU A 128 10.99 -1.57 -6.01
C GLU A 128 10.31 -0.37 -5.34
N ASP A 129 11.07 0.66 -4.93
CA ASP A 129 10.52 1.91 -4.39
C ASP A 129 9.54 2.52 -5.39
N LEU A 130 9.97 2.66 -6.65
CA LEU A 130 9.17 3.24 -7.72
C LEU A 130 8.00 2.34 -8.12
N LYS A 131 8.22 1.03 -8.27
CA LYS A 131 7.24 0.13 -8.87
C LYS A 131 6.19 -0.35 -7.87
N LEU A 132 6.55 -0.55 -6.61
CA LEU A 132 5.65 -1.07 -5.59
C LEU A 132 5.22 0.04 -4.64
N THR A 133 6.17 0.66 -3.94
CA THR A 133 5.87 1.60 -2.86
C THR A 133 5.07 2.81 -3.34
N ASP A 134 5.50 3.48 -4.41
CA ASP A 134 4.80 4.65 -4.95
C ASP A 134 3.40 4.32 -5.47
N THR A 135 3.23 3.14 -6.09
CA THR A 135 1.90 2.70 -6.57
C THR A 135 0.94 2.45 -5.40
N LEU A 136 1.41 1.84 -4.32
CA LEU A 136 0.59 1.64 -3.12
C LEU A 136 0.19 2.97 -2.47
N LYS A 137 1.13 3.93 -2.37
CA LYS A 137 0.86 5.28 -1.85
C LYS A 137 -0.16 6.04 -2.70
N PHE A 138 -0.07 5.93 -4.03
CA PHE A 138 -1.03 6.51 -4.95
C PHE A 138 -2.45 6.00 -4.70
N HIS A 139 -2.65 4.68 -4.66
CA HIS A 139 -3.97 4.10 -4.40
C HIS A 139 -4.49 4.39 -2.99
N LEU A 140 -3.60 4.50 -1.99
CA LEU A 140 -3.97 4.91 -0.64
C LEU A 140 -4.54 6.34 -0.63
N SER A 141 -3.91 7.26 -1.35
CA SER A 141 -4.39 8.64 -1.46
C SER A 141 -5.76 8.71 -2.15
N ASN A 142 -5.98 7.94 -3.21
CA ASN A 142 -7.29 7.88 -3.90
C ASN A 142 -8.41 7.33 -3.01
N LEU A 143 -8.10 6.32 -2.19
CA LEU A 143 -9.02 5.79 -1.19
C LEU A 143 -9.36 6.82 -0.10
N GLU A 144 -8.36 7.56 0.38
CA GLU A 144 -8.57 8.65 1.35
C GLU A 144 -9.44 9.76 0.75
N ALA A 145 -9.24 10.12 -0.52
CA ALA A 145 -10.11 11.07 -1.23
C ALA A 145 -11.55 10.55 -1.36
N SER A 146 -11.73 9.26 -1.65
CA SER A 146 -13.05 8.62 -1.73
C SER A 146 -13.76 8.61 -0.37
N LYS A 147 -13.03 8.37 0.72
CA LYS A 147 -13.54 8.49 2.09
C LYS A 147 -14.00 9.92 2.40
N GLU A 148 -13.21 10.93 2.02
CA GLU A 148 -13.58 12.34 2.21
C GLU A 148 -14.85 12.72 1.42
N LEU A 149 -15.02 12.17 0.21
CA LEU A 149 -16.25 12.36 -0.57
C LEU A 149 -17.49 11.81 0.17
N LEU A 150 -17.38 10.62 0.76
CA LEU A 150 -18.44 10.05 1.59
C LEU A 150 -18.73 10.89 2.83
N ILE A 151 -17.70 11.42 3.50
CA ILE A 151 -17.89 12.33 4.65
C ILE A 151 -18.65 13.59 4.24
N ARG A 152 -18.32 14.19 3.08
CA ARG A 152 -19.06 15.35 2.55
C ARG A 152 -20.52 14.99 2.26
N ARG A 153 -20.79 13.82 1.67
CA ARG A 153 -22.15 13.33 1.43
C ARG A 153 -22.94 13.24 2.74
N ILE A 154 -22.35 12.66 3.79
CA ILE A 154 -23.04 12.55 5.08
C ILE A 154 -23.34 13.93 5.69
N LYS A 155 -22.40 14.89 5.57
CA LYS A 155 -22.66 16.29 5.99
C LYS A 155 -23.84 16.91 5.26
N CYS A 156 -24.00 16.64 3.96
CA CYS A 156 -25.17 17.08 3.20
C CYS A 156 -26.45 16.45 3.76
N TYR A 157 -26.44 15.14 4.05
CA TYR A 157 -27.60 14.43 4.59
C TYR A 157 -28.03 14.97 5.97
N VAL A 158 -27.08 15.27 6.85
CA VAL A 158 -27.35 15.93 8.14
C VAL A 158 -28.04 17.29 7.93
N ALA A 159 -27.58 18.09 6.96
CA ALA A 159 -28.19 19.38 6.63
C ALA A 159 -29.63 19.21 6.10
N GLN A 160 -29.87 18.19 5.27
CA GLN A 160 -31.21 17.82 4.81
C GLN A 160 -32.14 17.45 5.98
N GLU A 161 -31.70 16.62 6.92
CA GLU A 161 -32.51 16.25 8.08
C GLU A 161 -32.85 17.46 8.97
N ASN A 162 -31.87 18.34 9.19
CA ASN A 162 -32.07 19.56 9.97
C ASN A 162 -33.04 20.54 9.27
N SER A 163 -32.93 20.69 7.95
CA SER A 163 -33.87 21.52 7.17
C SER A 163 -35.30 20.93 7.16
N LEU A 164 -35.44 19.60 7.15
CA LEU A 164 -36.75 18.93 7.31
C LEU A 164 -37.37 19.21 8.69
N LYS A 165 -36.58 19.13 9.78
CA LYS A 165 -37.04 19.48 11.13
C LYS A 165 -37.49 20.95 11.20
N ALA A 166 -36.74 21.86 10.58
CA ALA A 166 -37.09 23.27 10.52
C ALA A 166 -38.40 23.51 9.74
N LEU A 167 -38.58 22.83 8.60
CA LEU A 167 -39.81 22.86 7.82
C LEU A 167 -41.02 22.35 8.61
N ASN A 168 -40.88 21.23 9.32
CA ASN A 168 -41.95 20.70 10.18
C ASN A 168 -42.32 21.67 11.30
N LYS A 169 -41.33 22.37 11.88
CA LYS A 169 -41.56 23.42 12.88
C LYS A 169 -42.29 24.62 12.28
N ALA A 170 -41.90 25.09 11.09
CA ALA A 170 -42.58 26.16 10.37
C ALA A 170 -44.05 25.81 10.08
N LYS A 171 -44.30 24.57 9.61
CA LYS A 171 -45.66 24.02 9.40
C LYS A 171 -46.48 23.99 10.69
N SER A 172 -45.90 23.55 11.81
CA SER A 172 -46.60 23.52 13.11
C SER A 172 -46.99 24.92 13.64
N LYS A 173 -46.23 25.95 13.27
CA LYS A 173 -46.46 27.34 13.70
C LYS A 173 -47.26 28.17 12.69
N ASN A 174 -47.54 27.64 11.49
CA ASN A 174 -48.09 28.39 10.36
C ASN A 174 -47.30 29.67 10.01
N GLU A 175 -45.97 29.63 10.17
CA GLU A 175 -45.09 30.78 9.94
C GLU A 175 -43.95 30.42 8.98
N ASN A 176 -43.65 31.30 8.03
CA ASN A 176 -42.49 31.20 7.12
C ASN A 176 -42.38 29.88 6.33
N ILE A 177 -43.50 29.18 6.11
CA ILE A 177 -43.54 27.88 5.42
C ILE A 177 -42.86 27.94 4.03
N PRO A 178 -43.13 28.94 3.16
CA PRO A 178 -42.52 28.98 1.82
C PRO A 178 -40.99 29.05 1.85
N ILE A 179 -40.43 29.81 2.80
CA ILE A 179 -38.98 29.98 2.96
C ILE A 179 -38.34 28.69 3.46
N ALA A 180 -38.97 28.03 4.46
CA ALA A 180 -38.47 26.78 4.99
C ALA A 180 -38.56 25.63 3.98
N GLU A 181 -39.61 25.62 3.14
CA GLU A 181 -39.79 24.63 2.08
C GLU A 181 -38.74 24.84 0.98
N ASP A 182 -38.53 26.06 0.50
CA ASP A 182 -37.49 26.36 -0.50
C ASP A 182 -36.09 25.93 0.00
N HIS A 183 -35.74 26.26 1.24
CA HIS A 183 -34.47 25.83 1.84
C HIS A 183 -34.34 24.30 1.92
N TYR A 184 -35.41 23.59 2.31
CA TYR A 184 -35.43 22.13 2.32
C TYR A 184 -35.23 21.54 0.91
N GLN A 185 -35.90 22.09 -0.11
CA GLN A 185 -35.75 21.66 -1.50
C GLN A 185 -34.31 21.88 -2.02
N GLN A 186 -33.68 23.00 -1.66
CA GLN A 186 -32.27 23.24 -1.97
C GLN A 186 -31.34 22.22 -1.30
N CYS A 187 -31.60 21.84 -0.05
CA CYS A 187 -30.84 20.80 0.65
C CYS A 187 -31.03 19.42 0.00
N ILE A 188 -32.25 19.05 -0.39
CA ILE A 188 -32.52 17.81 -1.12
C ILE A 188 -31.70 17.77 -2.41
N LYS A 189 -31.78 18.82 -3.23
CA LYS A 189 -31.07 18.90 -4.51
C LYS A 189 -29.56 18.72 -4.33
N LYS A 190 -28.96 19.39 -3.34
CA LYS A 190 -27.53 19.23 -3.04
C LYS A 190 -27.19 17.79 -2.62
N CYS A 191 -28.04 17.15 -1.82
CA CYS A 191 -27.86 15.76 -1.38
C CYS A 191 -27.98 14.75 -2.53
N THR A 192 -28.93 14.96 -3.45
CA THR A 192 -29.08 14.11 -4.63
C THR A 192 -27.89 14.23 -5.56
N ASP A 193 -27.41 15.45 -5.79
CA ASP A 193 -26.28 15.71 -6.68
C ASP A 193 -25.00 15.05 -6.12
N ILE A 194 -24.66 15.27 -4.84
CA ILE A 194 -23.48 14.65 -4.23
C ILE A 194 -23.60 13.13 -4.12
N SER A 195 -24.80 12.58 -3.89
CA SER A 195 -24.99 11.13 -3.82
C SER A 195 -24.80 10.47 -5.17
N SER A 196 -25.33 11.06 -6.25
CA SER A 196 -25.14 10.55 -7.61
C SER A 196 -23.66 10.57 -8.01
N SER A 197 -22.98 11.69 -7.75
CA SER A 197 -21.55 11.86 -8.00
C SER A 197 -20.69 10.88 -7.18
N ALA A 198 -20.97 10.75 -5.87
CA ALA A 198 -20.24 9.84 -4.99
C ALA A 198 -20.38 8.38 -5.43
N LYS A 199 -21.58 7.96 -5.84
CA LYS A 199 -21.79 6.60 -6.33
C LYS A 199 -20.98 6.33 -7.60
N ALA A 200 -21.03 7.23 -8.58
CA ALA A 200 -20.29 7.10 -9.82
C ALA A 200 -18.77 7.07 -9.59
N GLU A 201 -18.25 7.97 -8.75
CA GLU A 201 -16.81 8.07 -8.49
C GLU A 201 -16.28 6.85 -7.74
N ILE A 202 -16.99 6.35 -6.74
CA ILE A 202 -16.58 5.15 -5.98
C ILE A 202 -16.59 3.90 -6.87
N GLU A 203 -17.61 3.75 -7.71
CA GLU A 203 -17.67 2.62 -8.66
C GLU A 203 -16.55 2.69 -9.70
N LYS A 204 -16.19 3.90 -10.14
CA LYS A 204 -15.07 4.12 -11.07
C LYS A 204 -13.73 3.82 -10.40
N GLU A 205 -13.47 4.44 -9.25
CA GLU A 205 -12.23 4.27 -8.49
C GLU A 205 -11.98 2.79 -8.14
N ASN A 206 -13.01 2.07 -7.71
CA ASN A 206 -12.89 0.65 -7.43
C ASN A 206 -12.51 -0.18 -8.67
N ARG A 207 -13.13 0.12 -9.83
CA ARG A 207 -12.82 -0.56 -11.11
C ARG A 207 -11.39 -0.29 -11.55
N GLU A 208 -10.98 0.99 -11.54
CA GLU A 208 -9.64 1.41 -11.95
C GLU A 208 -8.57 0.83 -11.02
N ARG A 209 -8.76 0.95 -9.69
CA ARG A 209 -7.84 0.39 -8.69
C ARG A 209 -7.58 -1.10 -8.88
N VAL A 210 -8.63 -1.89 -9.10
CA VAL A 210 -8.48 -3.35 -9.29
C VAL A 210 -7.69 -3.66 -10.56
N ILE A 211 -7.94 -2.95 -11.66
CA ILE A 211 -7.23 -3.14 -12.93
C ILE A 211 -5.76 -2.75 -12.78
N ASP A 212 -5.50 -1.59 -12.18
CA ASP A 212 -4.15 -1.03 -12.07
C ASP A 212 -3.29 -1.82 -11.10
N LEU A 213 -3.82 -2.21 -9.92
CA LEU A 213 -3.09 -3.06 -8.98
C LEU A 213 -2.78 -4.43 -9.58
N LYS A 214 -3.69 -5.04 -10.35
CA LYS A 214 -3.42 -6.31 -11.03
C LYS A 214 -2.25 -6.17 -12.02
N LYS A 215 -2.30 -5.15 -12.88
CA LYS A 215 -1.21 -4.87 -13.84
C LYS A 215 0.11 -4.59 -13.13
N ASN A 216 0.06 -3.81 -12.04
CA ASN A 216 1.22 -3.48 -11.24
C ASN A 216 1.87 -4.72 -10.63
N LEU A 217 1.10 -5.60 -9.99
CA LEU A 217 1.61 -6.82 -9.36
C LEU A 217 2.22 -7.79 -10.37
N ILE A 218 1.62 -7.94 -11.55
CA ILE A 218 2.20 -8.74 -12.63
C ILE A 218 3.56 -8.15 -13.05
N SER A 219 3.57 -6.85 -13.33
CA SER A 219 4.79 -6.16 -13.74
C SER A 219 5.87 -6.17 -12.66
N TYR A 220 5.49 -6.12 -11.38
CA TYR A 220 6.41 -6.26 -10.25
C TYR A 220 6.98 -7.68 -10.17
N ALA A 221 6.19 -8.73 -10.36
CA ALA A 221 6.68 -10.10 -10.39
C ALA A 221 7.67 -10.34 -11.56
N GLU A 222 7.38 -9.78 -12.73
CA GLU A 222 8.29 -9.82 -13.88
C GLU A 222 9.62 -9.11 -13.59
N LEU A 223 9.55 -7.95 -12.92
CA LEU A 223 10.71 -7.19 -12.49
C LEU A 223 11.58 -8.00 -11.51
N GLN A 224 10.98 -8.70 -10.54
CA GLN A 224 11.69 -9.59 -9.62
C GLN A 224 12.44 -10.70 -10.36
N ILE A 225 11.79 -11.32 -11.35
CA ILE A 225 12.44 -12.35 -12.20
C ILE A 225 13.61 -11.75 -12.98
N LEU A 226 13.47 -10.53 -13.49
CA LEU A 226 14.55 -9.83 -14.20
C LEU A 226 15.74 -9.54 -13.28
N HIS A 227 15.49 -9.10 -12.04
CA HIS A 227 16.55 -8.90 -11.04
C HIS A 227 17.31 -10.20 -10.77
N MET A 228 16.61 -11.30 -10.49
CA MET A 228 17.22 -12.61 -10.26
C MET A 228 18.06 -13.11 -11.46
N LYS A 229 17.59 -12.86 -12.69
CA LYS A 229 18.33 -13.21 -13.91
C LYS A 229 19.65 -12.45 -14.05
N VAL A 230 19.73 -11.22 -13.53
CA VAL A 230 20.96 -10.42 -13.54
C VAL A 230 21.92 -10.82 -12.40
N ASP A 231 21.39 -11.26 -11.25
CA ASP A 231 22.20 -11.72 -10.12
C ASP A 231 22.92 -13.04 -10.38
N LEU A 232 22.25 -14.00 -11.01
CA LEU A 232 22.76 -15.36 -11.22
C LEU A 232 24.14 -15.40 -11.90
N PRO A 233 24.41 -14.67 -13.00
CA PRO A 233 25.73 -14.64 -13.63
C PRO A 233 26.85 -14.15 -12.71
N ILE A 234 26.58 -13.18 -11.82
CA ILE A 234 27.58 -12.63 -10.89
C ILE A 234 27.97 -13.71 -9.88
N ILE A 235 26.98 -14.39 -9.29
CA ILE A 235 27.19 -15.48 -8.33
C ILE A 235 27.93 -16.64 -9.00
N GLN A 236 27.48 -17.08 -10.18
CA GLN A 236 28.13 -18.16 -10.92
C GLN A 236 29.58 -17.83 -11.31
N GLY A 237 29.84 -16.60 -11.72
CA GLY A 237 31.18 -16.14 -12.08
C GLY A 237 32.15 -16.20 -10.89
N SER A 238 31.69 -15.77 -9.71
CA SER A 238 32.48 -15.83 -8.48
C SER A 238 32.70 -17.26 -8.00
N TYR A 239 31.67 -18.11 -8.03
CA TYR A 239 31.79 -19.52 -7.69
C TYR A 239 32.80 -20.26 -8.61
N LYS A 240 32.72 -20.05 -9.93
CA LYS A 240 33.66 -20.63 -10.90
C LYS A 240 35.10 -20.17 -10.66
N ARG A 241 35.33 -18.94 -10.20
CA ARG A 241 36.67 -18.43 -9.83
C ARG A 241 37.20 -19.12 -8.57
N TYR A 242 36.39 -19.25 -7.54
CA TYR A 242 36.74 -19.97 -6.32
C TYR A 242 37.08 -21.45 -6.59
N ASN A 243 36.24 -22.17 -7.34
CA ASN A 243 36.49 -23.58 -7.66
C ASN A 243 37.79 -23.79 -8.44
N ARG A 244 38.13 -22.89 -9.37
CA ARG A 244 39.41 -22.95 -10.09
C ARG A 244 40.60 -22.76 -9.15
N TYR A 245 40.51 -21.86 -8.17
CA TYR A 245 41.54 -21.68 -7.17
C TYR A 245 41.69 -22.93 -6.28
N SER A 246 40.57 -23.46 -5.78
CA SER A 246 40.55 -24.64 -4.91
C SER A 246 41.20 -25.86 -5.59
N ARG A 247 40.82 -26.16 -6.85
CA ARG A 247 41.41 -27.27 -7.63
C ARG A 247 42.90 -27.12 -7.84
N LYS A 248 43.38 -25.91 -8.16
CA LYS A 248 44.82 -25.64 -8.36
C LYS A 248 45.63 -25.86 -7.09
N ASN A 249 45.08 -25.53 -5.92
CA ASN A 249 45.76 -25.73 -4.65
C ASN A 249 45.67 -27.16 -4.12
N HIS A 250 44.58 -27.88 -4.40
CA HIS A 250 44.46 -29.29 -4.05
C HIS A 250 45.49 -30.14 -4.81
N ASN A 251 45.64 -29.92 -6.12
CA ASN A 251 46.68 -30.61 -6.90
C ASN A 251 48.09 -30.27 -6.41
N ARG A 252 48.37 -29.03 -5.99
CA ARG A 252 49.69 -28.65 -5.45
C ARG A 252 50.05 -29.32 -4.12
N ARG A 253 49.06 -29.79 -3.35
CA ARG A 253 49.28 -30.54 -2.10
C ARG A 253 49.52 -32.04 -2.32
N ILE A 254 49.12 -32.59 -3.46
CA ILE A 254 49.30 -34.02 -3.79
C ILE A 254 50.71 -34.30 -4.36
N TYR A 255 51.36 -33.29 -4.95
CA TYR A 255 52.71 -33.37 -5.53
C TYR A 255 53.81 -32.74 -4.65
N ARG A 256 53.56 -32.60 -3.34
CA ARG A 256 54.55 -32.20 -2.32
C ARG A 256 54.56 -33.27 -1.24
#